data_AF-G4T1P1-F1
#
_entry.id   AF-G4T1P1-F1
#
_cell.length_a   1.000
_cell.length_b   1.000
_cell.length_c   1.000
_cell.angle_alpha   90.00
_cell.angle_beta   90.00
_cell.angle_gamma   90.00
#
_symmetry.space_group_name_H-M   'P 1'
#
loop_
_entity.id
_entity.type
_entity.pdbx_description
1 polymer ?
#
loop_
_entity_poly.entity_id
_entity_poly.type
_entity_poly.pdbx_seq_one_letter_code
_entity_poly.pdbx_strand_id
1 'polypeptide(L)'
;MSPLMLARLEGVIRNNSMPPALYLLMHWNGKLNHDEKTTLLTWIAEERAKHPWSRDAANQFKGEPVQPLPLTVDLNPEIVALGDKLFHDRRLSGDDTLRRRLCRKISRGGLRFNVTASA
;
A
#
# COMPACT_ATOMS: atom_id res chain seq x y z
N MET A 1 -0.37 6.54 -16.07
CA MET A 1 -0.38 5.08 -15.73
C MET A 1 -0.89 4.92 -14.29
N SER A 2 -1.54 3.80 -13.91
CA SER A 2 -2.05 3.68 -12.52
C SER A 2 -0.92 3.44 -11.50
N PRO A 3 -1.07 3.86 -10.24
CA PRO A 3 -0.07 3.62 -9.20
C PRO A 3 0.30 2.15 -9.00
N LEU A 4 -0.70 1.26 -9.08
CA LEU A 4 -0.51 -0.18 -8.97
C LEU A 4 0.35 -0.73 -10.11
N MET A 5 0.17 -0.22 -11.33
CA MET A 5 0.96 -0.66 -12.49
C MET A 5 2.42 -0.22 -12.36
N LEU A 6 2.67 1.01 -11.89
CA LEU A 6 4.03 1.48 -11.58
C LEU A 6 4.69 0.62 -10.50
N ALA A 7 3.96 0.26 -9.44
CA ALA A 7 4.47 -0.61 -8.37
C ALA A 7 4.80 -2.03 -8.87
N ARG A 8 3.96 -2.61 -9.75
CA ARG A 8 4.24 -3.91 -10.36
C ARG A 8 5.49 -3.85 -11.25
N LEU A 9 5.61 -2.83 -12.09
CA LEU A 9 6.78 -2.64 -12.95
C LEU A 9 8.06 -2.50 -12.13
N GLU A 10 8.05 -1.66 -11.11
CA GLU A 10 9.19 -1.51 -10.20
C GLU A 10 9.56 -2.84 -9.54
N GLY A 11 8.57 -3.58 -9.05
CA GLY A 11 8.78 -4.88 -8.40
C GLY A 11 9.45 -5.89 -9.32
N VAL A 12 8.98 -6.02 -10.57
CA VAL A 12 9.58 -6.99 -11.51
C VAL A 12 10.96 -6.59 -11.99
N ILE A 13 11.23 -5.28 -12.12
CA ILE A 13 12.55 -4.75 -12.48
C ILE A 13 13.56 -4.98 -11.36
N ARG A 14 13.19 -4.64 -10.11
CA ARG A 14 14.04 -4.84 -8.93
C ARG A 14 14.32 -6.32 -8.67
N ASN A 15 13.31 -7.17 -8.84
CA ASN A 15 13.44 -8.60 -8.58
C ASN A 15 14.02 -9.38 -9.76
N ASN A 16 14.32 -8.73 -10.89
CA ASN A 16 14.77 -9.38 -12.12
C ASN A 16 13.83 -10.50 -12.60
N SER A 17 12.54 -10.40 -12.26
CA SER A 17 11.56 -11.44 -12.59
C SER A 17 10.96 -11.26 -13.98
N MET A 18 11.20 -10.09 -14.61
CA MET A 18 10.85 -9.81 -15.99
C MET A 18 12.08 -9.29 -16.76
N PRO A 19 12.28 -9.73 -18.02
CA PRO A 19 11.48 -10.73 -18.72
C PRO A 19 11.62 -12.15 -18.14
N PRO A 20 10.61 -13.04 -18.29
CA PRO A 20 10.67 -14.41 -17.77
C PRO A 20 11.80 -15.22 -18.42
N ALA A 21 12.34 -16.22 -17.72
CA ALA A 21 13.44 -17.04 -18.21
C ALA A 21 13.16 -17.72 -19.57
N LEU A 22 11.93 -18.21 -19.77
CA LEU A 22 11.51 -18.82 -21.04
C LEU A 22 11.56 -17.83 -22.21
N TYR A 23 11.23 -16.56 -21.96
CA TYR A 23 11.35 -15.51 -22.97
C TYR A 23 12.82 -15.26 -23.32
N LEU A 24 13.71 -15.19 -22.32
CA LEU A 24 15.14 -14.96 -22.53
C LEU A 24 15.84 -16.10 -23.27
N LEU A 25 15.30 -17.32 -23.22
CA LEU A 25 15.80 -18.45 -24.02
C LEU A 25 15.71 -18.15 -25.53
N MET A 26 14.59 -17.58 -25.97
CA MET A 26 14.37 -17.19 -27.37
C MET A 26 14.96 -15.82 -27.69
N HIS A 27 15.06 -14.96 -26.68
CA HIS A 27 15.51 -13.57 -26.79
C HIS A 27 16.71 -13.32 -25.87
N TRP A 28 17.86 -13.87 -26.25
CA TRP A 28 19.09 -13.86 -25.45
C TRP A 28 19.61 -12.45 -25.10
N ASN A 29 19.30 -11.44 -25.93
CA ASN A 29 19.62 -10.03 -25.69
C ASN A 29 18.48 -9.24 -25.03
N GLY A 30 17.40 -9.90 -24.60
CA GLY A 30 16.22 -9.24 -24.03
C GLY A 30 16.36 -8.88 -22.54
N LYS A 31 17.49 -9.21 -21.91
CA LYS A 31 17.72 -8.93 -20.49
C LYS A 31 18.12 -7.47 -20.30
N LEU A 32 17.42 -6.79 -19.39
CA LEU A 32 17.77 -5.42 -19.00
C LEU A 32 19.15 -5.37 -18.34
N ASN A 33 19.99 -4.49 -18.87
CA ASN A 33 21.29 -4.15 -18.29
C ASN A 33 21.14 -3.18 -17.10
N HIS A 34 22.24 -2.81 -16.46
CA HIS A 34 22.20 -1.95 -15.27
C HIS A 34 21.67 -0.54 -15.58
N ASP A 35 22.14 0.07 -16.67
CA ASP A 35 21.79 1.43 -17.03
C ASP A 35 20.33 1.55 -17.46
N GLU A 36 19.81 0.56 -18.18
CA GLU A 36 18.39 0.47 -18.56
C GLU A 36 17.50 0.34 -17.33
N LYS A 37 17.88 -0.51 -16.36
CA LYS A 37 17.12 -0.63 -15.10
C LYS A 37 17.10 0.69 -14.35
N THR A 38 18.25 1.34 -14.22
CA THR A 38 18.35 2.62 -13.53
C THR A 38 17.49 3.67 -14.22
N THR A 39 17.52 3.72 -15.55
CA THR A 39 16.68 4.63 -16.35
C THR A 39 15.19 4.40 -16.10
N LEU A 40 14.74 3.14 -16.14
CA LEU A 40 13.33 2.81 -15.89
C LEU A 40 12.91 3.09 -14.44
N LEU A 41 13.75 2.81 -13.45
CA LEU A 41 13.45 3.06 -12.05
C LEU A 41 13.37 4.56 -11.76
N THR A 42 14.27 5.37 -12.34
CA THR A 42 14.21 6.83 -12.25
C THR A 42 12.92 7.36 -12.87
N TRP A 43 12.56 6.89 -14.06
CA TRP A 43 11.31 7.27 -14.71
C TRP A 43 10.07 6.89 -13.87
N ILE A 44 10.06 5.71 -13.25
CA ILE A 44 8.96 5.30 -12.35
C ILE A 44 8.83 6.25 -11.17
N ALA A 45 9.94 6.66 -10.55
CA ALA A 45 9.95 7.60 -9.43
C ALA A 45 9.40 8.97 -9.85
N GLU A 46 9.84 9.48 -11.01
CA GLU A 46 9.35 10.74 -11.59
C GLU A 46 7.84 10.69 -11.89
N GLU A 47 7.37 9.61 -12.51
CA GLU A 47 5.96 9.45 -12.83
C GLU A 47 5.10 9.35 -11.56
N ARG A 48 5.62 8.69 -10.51
CA ARG A 48 4.94 8.61 -9.21
C ARG A 48 4.92 9.96 -8.49
N ALA A 49 5.95 10.77 -8.63
CA ALA A 49 6.01 12.11 -8.04
C ALA A 49 4.96 13.07 -8.61
N LYS A 50 4.46 12.84 -9.84
CA LYS A 50 3.41 13.65 -10.48
C LYS A 50 2.00 13.38 -9.90
N HIS A 51 1.79 12.24 -9.25
CA HIS A 51 0.46 11.84 -8.80
C HIS A 51 0.00 12.67 -7.59
N PRO A 52 -1.31 13.00 -7.46
CA PRO A 52 -1.81 13.92 -6.42
C PRO A 52 -1.36 13.61 -4.99
N TRP A 53 -1.37 12.33 -4.60
CA TRP A 53 -0.94 11.87 -3.27
C TRP A 53 0.53 12.14 -2.91
N SER A 54 1.40 12.43 -3.89
CA SER A 54 2.82 12.74 -3.71
C SER A 54 3.03 14.23 -3.49
N ARG A 55 2.01 15.07 -3.72
CA ARG A 55 2.09 16.52 -3.54
C ARG A 55 2.25 16.89 -2.08
N ASP A 56 1.54 16.17 -1.21
CA ASP A 56 1.53 16.40 0.23
C ASP A 56 2.65 15.64 0.97
N ALA A 57 3.44 14.84 0.23
CA ALA A 57 4.60 14.15 0.77
C ALA A 57 5.77 15.13 0.98
N ALA A 58 6.52 14.94 2.07
CA ALA A 58 7.79 15.62 2.26
C ALA A 58 8.72 15.33 1.07
N ASN A 59 9.58 16.28 0.70
CA ASN A 59 10.40 16.18 -0.52
C ASN A 59 11.20 14.86 -0.63
N GLN A 60 11.70 14.35 0.50
CA GLN A 60 12.45 13.09 0.55
C GLN A 60 11.60 11.83 0.30
N PHE A 61 10.28 11.92 0.43
CA PHE A 61 9.34 10.81 0.22
C PHE A 61 8.47 10.99 -1.04
N LYS A 62 8.77 12.00 -1.86
CA LYS A 62 8.07 12.17 -3.14
C LYS A 62 8.41 11.01 -4.07
N GLY A 63 7.37 10.39 -4.64
CA GLY A 63 7.55 9.24 -5.52
C GLY A 63 7.74 7.91 -4.78
N GLU A 64 7.52 7.88 -3.46
CA GLU A 64 7.35 6.63 -2.72
C GLU A 64 6.03 5.92 -3.12
N PRO A 65 6.00 4.58 -3.15
CA PRO A 65 4.79 3.81 -3.48
C PRO A 65 3.70 3.89 -2.42
N VAL A 66 4.04 4.33 -1.21
CA VAL A 66 3.11 4.46 -0.08
C VAL A 66 2.71 5.92 0.11
N GLN A 67 1.41 6.17 0.17
CA GLN A 67 0.89 7.50 0.49
C GLN A 67 1.15 7.85 1.96
N PRO A 68 1.83 8.98 2.24
CA PRO A 68 1.96 9.46 3.60
C PRO A 68 0.60 9.95 4.11
N LEU A 69 0.36 9.74 5.40
CA LEU A 69 -0.79 10.31 6.07
C LEU A 69 -0.54 11.79 6.37
N PRO A 70 -1.52 12.67 6.17
CA PRO A 70 -1.41 14.06 6.60
C PRO A 70 -1.22 14.14 8.12
N LEU A 71 -0.39 15.09 8.57
CA LEU A 71 -0.14 15.31 10.01
C LEU A 71 -1.37 15.85 10.74
N THR A 72 -2.20 16.61 10.02
CA THR A 72 -3.43 17.20 10.53
C THR A 72 -4.55 16.99 9.53
N VAL A 73 -5.70 16.56 10.02
CA VAL A 73 -6.95 16.51 9.25
C VAL A 73 -7.96 17.32 10.03
N ASP A 74 -8.69 18.20 9.36
CA ASP A 74 -9.82 18.87 9.98
C ASP A 74 -10.94 17.85 10.21
N LEU A 75 -11.25 17.59 11.48
CA LEU A 75 -12.18 16.56 11.90
C LEU A 75 -13.18 17.17 12.88
N ASN A 76 -14.47 16.92 12.66
CA ASN A 76 -15.49 17.30 13.64
C ASN A 76 -15.35 16.40 14.90
N PRO A 77 -15.06 16.98 16.08
CA PRO A 77 -14.84 16.22 17.30
C PRO A 77 -16.04 15.38 17.73
N GLU A 78 -17.27 15.82 17.42
CA GLU A 78 -18.49 15.07 17.74
C GLU A 78 -18.60 13.78 16.93
N ILE A 79 -18.22 13.83 15.65
CA ILE A 79 -18.21 12.67 14.75
C ILE A 79 -17.11 11.70 15.18
N VAL A 80 -15.94 12.20 15.58
CA VAL A 80 -14.84 11.37 16.09
C VAL A 80 -15.27 10.65 17.36
N ALA A 81 -15.88 11.37 18.31
CA ALA A 81 -16.38 10.79 19.56
C ALA A 81 -17.48 9.75 19.31
N LEU A 82 -18.38 10.00 18.36
CA LEU A 82 -19.38 9.02 17.93
C LEU A 82 -18.72 7.79 17.30
N GLY A 83 -17.75 7.98 16.41
CA GLY A 83 -17.00 6.92 15.77
C GLY A 83 -16.29 6.01 16.78
N ASP A 84 -15.70 6.60 17.83
CA ASP A 84 -15.06 5.86 18.91
C ASP A 84 -16.08 5.01 19.70
N LYS A 85 -17.24 5.60 20.04
CA LYS A 85 -18.33 4.85 20.69
C LYS A 85 -18.77 3.66 19.85
N LEU A 86 -19.02 3.88 18.55
CA LEU A 86 -19.45 2.84 17.62
C LEU A 86 -18.36 1.76 17.40
N PHE A 87 -17.09 2.14 17.38
CA PHE A 87 -15.97 1.19 17.26
C PHE A 87 -15.90 0.21 18.45
N HIS A 88 -16.40 0.66 19.59
CA HIS A 88 -16.48 -0.07 20.85
C HIS A 88 -17.86 -0.69 21.13
N ASP A 89 -18.86 -0.42 20.32
CA ASP A 89 -20.22 -0.93 20.51
C ASP A 89 -20.32 -2.38 20.05
N ARG A 90 -21.03 -3.19 20.84
CA ARG A 90 -21.34 -4.59 20.51
C ARG A 90 -22.61 -4.72 19.68
N ARG A 91 -23.53 -3.76 19.84
CA ARG A 91 -24.87 -3.77 19.25
C ARG A 91 -24.87 -3.66 17.73
N LEU A 92 -23.70 -3.40 17.15
CA LEU A 92 -23.48 -3.39 15.71
C LEU A 92 -23.12 -4.79 15.15
N SER A 93 -22.99 -5.80 16.01
CA SER A 93 -22.90 -7.22 15.63
C SER A 93 -24.30 -7.81 15.57
N GLY A 94 -24.54 -8.75 14.66
CA GLY A 94 -25.87 -9.38 14.51
C GLY A 94 -26.35 -10.17 15.74
N ASP A 95 -25.45 -10.45 16.69
CA ASP A 95 -25.69 -11.21 17.92
C ASP A 95 -25.27 -10.45 19.19
N ASP A 96 -24.94 -9.16 19.08
CA ASP A 96 -24.44 -8.32 20.19
C ASP A 96 -23.19 -8.86 20.92
N THR A 97 -22.46 -9.82 20.34
CA THR A 97 -21.28 -10.39 21.01
C THR A 97 -19.98 -9.71 20.60
N LEU A 98 -19.86 -9.23 19.37
CA LEU A 98 -18.63 -8.71 18.79
C LEU A 98 -18.61 -7.18 18.69
N ARG A 99 -17.43 -6.59 18.86
CA ARG A 99 -17.15 -5.16 18.64
C ARG A 99 -16.12 -5.03 17.54
N ARG A 100 -16.13 -3.96 16.76
CA ARG A 100 -15.11 -3.74 15.72
C ARG A 100 -13.68 -3.72 16.27
N ARG A 101 -13.47 -3.15 17.48
CA ARG A 101 -12.18 -3.23 18.21
C ARG A 101 -11.66 -4.65 18.39
N LEU A 102 -12.55 -5.64 18.58
CA LEU A 102 -12.14 -7.00 18.89
C LEU A 102 -11.42 -7.66 17.69
N CYS A 103 -11.88 -7.39 16.46
CA CYS A 103 -11.26 -7.90 15.24
C CYS A 103 -10.16 -6.96 14.71
N ARG A 104 -10.30 -5.65 14.91
CA ARG A 104 -9.29 -4.65 14.52
C ARG A 104 -8.64 -4.02 15.73
N LYS A 105 -7.89 -4.81 16.50
CA LYS A 105 -7.25 -4.32 17.72
C LYS A 105 -6.12 -3.34 17.35
N ILE A 106 -6.30 -2.07 17.68
CA ILE A 106 -5.35 -0.99 17.36
C ILE A 106 -3.96 -1.31 17.94
N SER A 107 -3.89 -1.87 19.15
CA SER A 107 -2.64 -2.28 19.81
C SER A 107 -1.89 -3.42 19.11
N ARG A 108 -2.45 -4.03 18.06
CA ARG A 108 -1.85 -5.12 17.28
C ARG A 108 -1.78 -4.76 15.79
N GLY A 109 -1.57 -3.47 15.48
CA GLY A 109 -1.53 -2.99 14.10
C GLY A 109 -2.87 -3.10 13.37
N GLY A 110 -3.99 -3.12 14.11
CA GLY A 110 -5.33 -3.19 13.52
C GLY A 110 -5.78 -4.60 13.10
N LEU A 111 -5.08 -5.65 13.55
CA LEU A 111 -5.39 -7.05 13.22
C LEU A 111 -5.62 -7.90 14.48
N ARG A 112 -6.43 -8.96 14.35
CA ARG A 112 -6.60 -10.00 15.38
C ARG A 112 -5.80 -11.25 14.99
N PHE A 113 -4.70 -11.52 15.68
CA PHE A 113 -3.90 -12.75 15.52
C PHE A 113 -4.46 -13.97 16.27
N ASN A 114 -5.78 -14.21 16.21
CA ASN A 114 -6.32 -15.49 16.65
C ASN A 114 -6.80 -16.25 15.41
N VAL A 115 -6.02 -17.29 15.09
CA VAL A 115 -6.18 -18.31 14.06
C VAL A 115 -7.64 -18.73 13.92
N THR A 116 -8.24 -18.45 12.76
CA THR A 116 -9.21 -19.35 12.15
C THR A 116 -8.50 -20.04 10.99
N ALA A 117 -7.63 -20.98 11.35
CA ALA A 117 -7.38 -22.17 10.55
C ALA A 117 -8.31 -23.23 11.16
N SER A 118 -9.45 -23.45 10.53
CA SER A 118 -10.23 -24.67 10.67
C SER A 118 -11.13 -24.79 9.45
N ALA A 119 -10.81 -25.82 8.66
CA ALA A 119 -11.40 -26.32 7.43
C ALA A 119 -11.32 -25.41 6.20
#